data_AF-A0A7Y0SDI0-F1
#
_entry.id   AF-A0A7Y0SDI0-F1
#
_cell.length_a   1.000
_cell.length_b   1.000
_cell.length_c   1.000
_cell.angle_alpha   90.00
_cell.angle_beta   90.00
_cell.angle_gamma   90.00
#
_symmetry.space_group_name_H-M   'P 1'
#
loop_
_entity.id
_entity.type
_entity.pdbx_description
1 polymer ?
#
loop_
_entity_poly.entity_id
_entity_poly.type
_entity_poly.pdbx_seq_one_letter_code
_entity_poly.pdbx_strand_id
1 'polypeptide(L)'
;MSEKISTSALAKMRNIDAKLLFSDLKRAGYITRQEDKWILTEEGAKFGGEYVDHPKFGQFIVWPTNLHLELNPTSGKTLSATQLGDKLRLNAKRINQLLSELGWISKSEDGWQVTEAGIRAGGQQRADKESQNTFVVWHDIVLRNKRLKQSVVEFLGQDAESHSTDKSYSSFRQKFEAKHRTLDGHYVRSKGELLIDNWLYLAGIVHAYERQLPIEQEVMSDFYLPAGKLYLQFWGSDSGETPEKEREAIRAVYQQHNFNLIEVEPSELDKLDEVLPKRLRQFGIQAY
;
A
#
# COMPACT_ATOMS: atom_id res chain seq x y z
N MET A 1 -26.96 9.29 6.92
CA MET A 1 -25.62 9.05 7.48
C MET A 1 -25.75 9.00 8.99
N SER A 2 -25.14 8.03 9.66
CA SER A 2 -25.11 8.01 11.14
C SER A 2 -24.30 9.21 11.63
N GLU A 3 -24.76 9.86 12.70
CA GLU A 3 -23.97 10.87 13.40
C GLU A 3 -22.62 10.27 13.82
N LYS A 4 -21.53 11.03 13.61
CA LYS A 4 -20.18 10.63 14.00
C LYS A 4 -19.67 11.50 15.14
N ILE A 5 -19.12 10.87 16.16
CA ILE A 5 -18.67 11.53 17.39
C ILE A 5 -17.27 11.05 17.78
N SER A 6 -16.55 11.87 18.56
CA SER A 6 -15.20 11.51 19.02
C SER A 6 -15.22 10.26 19.90
N THR A 7 -14.08 9.57 20.01
CA THR A 7 -13.96 8.39 20.89
C THR A 7 -14.40 8.68 22.33
N SER A 8 -14.02 9.83 22.89
CA SER A 8 -14.43 10.23 24.25
C SER A 8 -15.94 10.49 24.36
N ALA A 9 -16.56 11.09 23.33
CA ALA A 9 -18.00 11.28 23.28
C ALA A 9 -18.74 9.94 23.12
N LEU A 10 -18.22 9.02 22.30
CA LEU A 10 -18.77 7.68 22.12
C LEU A 10 -18.72 6.87 23.41
N ALA A 11 -17.61 6.96 24.16
CA ALA A 11 -17.48 6.33 25.48
C ALA A 11 -18.53 6.86 26.46
N LYS A 12 -18.71 8.19 26.51
CA LYS A 12 -19.73 8.84 27.35
C LYS A 12 -21.14 8.40 26.98
N MET A 13 -21.46 8.34 25.68
CA MET A 13 -22.76 7.90 25.18
C MET A 13 -23.06 6.45 25.55
N ARG A 14 -22.03 5.59 25.56
CA ARG A 14 -22.13 4.16 25.96
C ARG A 14 -22.03 3.94 27.47
N ASN A 15 -21.86 5.00 28.25
CA ASN A 15 -21.63 4.95 29.69
C ASN A 15 -20.44 4.03 30.08
N ILE A 16 -19.35 4.09 29.32
CA ILE A 16 -18.11 3.37 29.58
C ILE A 16 -16.94 4.34 29.78
N ASP A 17 -15.88 3.87 30.44
CA ASP A 17 -14.66 4.64 30.59
C ASP A 17 -13.98 4.89 29.23
N ALA A 18 -13.51 6.11 28.99
CA ALA A 18 -12.88 6.46 27.73
C ALA A 18 -11.60 5.67 27.48
N LYS A 19 -10.77 5.42 28.51
CA LYS A 19 -9.54 4.62 28.37
C LYS A 19 -9.87 3.19 27.99
N LEU A 20 -10.97 2.64 28.53
CA LEU A 20 -11.45 1.32 28.15
C LEU A 20 -11.83 1.27 26.66
N LEU A 21 -12.58 2.25 26.15
CA LEU A 21 -12.94 2.28 24.73
C LEU A 21 -11.70 2.43 23.82
N PHE A 22 -10.74 3.28 24.18
CA PHE A 22 -9.46 3.36 23.45
C PHE A 22 -8.70 2.02 23.47
N SER A 23 -8.70 1.32 24.60
CA SER A 23 -8.08 -0.01 24.71
C SER A 23 -8.80 -1.04 23.83
N ASP A 24 -10.13 -0.99 23.76
CA ASP A 24 -10.93 -1.90 22.95
C ASP A 24 -10.74 -1.65 21.45
N LEU A 25 -10.74 -0.38 21.02
CA LEU A 25 -10.42 0.00 19.64
C LEU A 25 -9.02 -0.43 19.25
N LYS A 26 -8.04 -0.25 20.15
CA LYS A 26 -6.67 -0.71 19.92
C LYS A 26 -6.60 -2.23 19.80
N ARG A 27 -7.28 -2.95 20.71
CA ARG A 27 -7.34 -4.42 20.71
C ARG A 27 -8.01 -4.98 19.46
N ALA A 28 -9.04 -4.30 18.96
CA ALA A 28 -9.68 -4.64 17.69
C ALA A 28 -8.80 -4.32 16.47
N GLY A 29 -7.66 -3.63 16.66
CA GLY A 29 -6.78 -3.20 15.58
C GLY A 29 -7.30 -1.99 14.79
N TYR A 30 -8.31 -1.26 15.31
CA TYR A 30 -8.94 -0.12 14.63
C TYR A 30 -8.11 1.15 14.77
N ILE A 31 -7.32 1.24 15.83
CA ILE A 31 -6.36 2.32 16.07
C ILE A 31 -5.03 1.73 16.53
N THR A 32 -3.95 2.43 16.21
CA THR A 32 -2.62 2.16 16.75
C THR A 32 -2.08 3.40 17.43
N ARG A 33 -1.09 3.24 18.31
CA ARG A 33 -0.46 4.36 19.02
C ARG A 33 0.97 4.53 18.54
N GLN A 34 1.32 5.74 18.13
CA GLN A 34 2.67 6.13 17.73
C GLN A 34 2.98 7.51 18.31
N GLU A 35 4.14 7.67 18.96
CA GLU A 35 4.62 8.97 19.49
C GLU A 35 3.51 9.76 20.23
N ASP A 36 2.76 9.06 21.07
CA ASP A 36 1.63 9.57 21.86
C ASP A 36 0.37 10.03 21.10
N LYS A 37 0.31 9.79 19.79
CA LYS A 37 -0.88 10.00 18.98
C LYS A 37 -1.59 8.68 18.66
N TRP A 38 -2.92 8.74 18.63
CA TRP A 38 -3.74 7.66 18.08
C TRP A 38 -3.88 7.83 16.59
N ILE A 39 -3.53 6.78 15.85
CA ILE A 39 -3.60 6.74 14.40
C ILE A 39 -4.69 5.75 14.03
N LEU A 40 -5.62 6.19 13.18
CA LEU A 40 -6.65 5.37 12.57
C LEU A 40 -6.00 4.37 11.61
N THR A 41 -6.28 3.08 11.79
CA THR A 41 -5.82 2.04 10.87
C THR A 41 -6.78 1.91 9.70
N GLU A 42 -6.34 1.23 8.63
CA GLU A 42 -7.22 0.87 7.52
C GLU A 42 -8.43 0.06 7.98
N GLU A 43 -8.23 -0.85 8.94
CA GLU A 43 -9.34 -1.61 9.50
C GLU A 43 -10.32 -0.70 10.25
N GLY A 44 -9.83 0.22 11.07
CA GLY A 44 -10.68 1.19 11.75
C GLY A 44 -11.50 2.05 10.78
N ALA A 45 -10.90 2.45 9.67
CA ALA A 45 -11.59 3.20 8.62
C ALA A 45 -12.76 2.39 8.01
N LYS A 46 -12.60 1.07 7.80
CA LYS A 46 -13.69 0.20 7.31
C LYS A 46 -14.89 0.14 8.25
N PHE A 47 -14.64 0.21 9.55
CA PHE A 47 -15.69 0.29 10.57
C PHE A 47 -16.22 1.72 10.78
N GLY A 48 -15.91 2.65 9.86
CA GLY A 48 -16.49 3.98 9.78
C GLY A 48 -15.70 5.07 10.50
N GLY A 49 -14.53 4.74 11.03
CA GLY A 49 -13.61 5.70 11.62
C GLY A 49 -13.13 6.72 10.59
N GLU A 50 -13.09 8.00 10.96
CA GLU A 50 -12.63 9.09 10.10
C GLU A 50 -11.83 10.11 10.90
N TYR A 51 -10.97 10.86 10.22
CA TYR A 51 -10.33 12.04 10.80
C TYR A 51 -11.22 13.27 10.63
N VAL A 52 -11.27 14.09 11.67
CA VAL A 52 -11.87 15.43 11.63
C VAL A 52 -10.87 16.43 12.20
N ASP A 53 -10.68 17.53 11.48
CA ASP A 53 -9.87 18.66 11.94
C ASP A 53 -10.74 19.63 12.75
N HIS A 54 -10.29 19.98 13.95
CA HIS A 54 -10.95 20.98 14.76
C HIS A 54 -9.99 22.10 15.18
N PRO A 55 -10.37 23.39 15.02
CA PRO A 55 -9.47 24.52 15.26
C PRO A 55 -8.78 24.53 16.63
N LYS A 56 -9.48 24.04 17.67
CA LYS A 56 -8.98 23.99 19.06
C LYS A 56 -8.22 22.72 19.43
N PHE A 57 -8.54 21.58 18.80
CA PHE A 57 -8.10 20.26 19.26
C PHE A 57 -7.19 19.55 18.26
N GLY A 58 -6.96 20.14 17.10
CA GLY A 58 -6.25 19.53 15.99
C GLY A 58 -7.07 18.40 15.36
N GLN A 59 -6.36 17.52 14.65
CA GLN A 59 -6.94 16.34 14.01
C GLN A 59 -7.22 15.25 15.04
N PHE A 60 -8.43 14.65 15.00
CA PHE A 60 -8.79 13.52 15.86
C PHE A 60 -9.74 12.55 15.15
N ILE A 61 -9.91 11.37 15.75
CA ILE A 61 -10.72 10.29 15.17
C ILE A 61 -12.17 10.34 15.67
N VAL A 62 -13.11 10.30 14.74
CA VAL A 62 -14.55 10.16 14.98
C VAL A 62 -15.07 8.81 14.51
N TRP A 63 -16.17 8.37 15.13
CA TRP A 63 -16.78 7.08 14.90
C TRP A 63 -18.30 7.20 14.76
N PRO A 64 -18.96 6.32 13.98
CA PRO A 64 -20.41 6.18 13.98
C PRO A 64 -20.93 5.89 15.40
N THR A 65 -22.03 6.52 15.79
CA THR A 65 -22.68 6.25 17.10
C THR A 65 -23.02 4.76 17.28
N ASN A 66 -23.40 4.09 16.20
CA ASN A 66 -23.72 2.66 16.12
C ASN A 66 -22.50 1.74 15.89
N LEU A 67 -21.26 2.18 16.14
CA LEU A 67 -20.06 1.36 15.95
C LEU A 67 -20.12 0.01 16.69
N HIS A 68 -20.12 -1.10 15.95
CA HIS A 68 -20.00 -2.43 16.54
C HIS A 68 -18.52 -2.83 16.63
N LEU A 69 -18.06 -3.16 17.85
CA LEU A 69 -16.69 -3.60 18.10
C LEU A 69 -16.64 -5.12 18.12
N GLU A 70 -15.97 -5.71 17.12
CA GLU A 70 -15.71 -7.14 17.10
C GLU A 70 -14.36 -7.43 17.77
N LEU A 71 -14.40 -7.87 19.03
CA LEU A 71 -13.20 -8.19 19.82
C LEU A 71 -12.76 -9.65 19.72
N ASN A 72 -13.66 -10.54 19.30
CA ASN A 72 -13.41 -11.98 19.15
C ASN A 72 -12.42 -12.38 18.03
N PRO A 73 -12.28 -11.65 16.91
CA PRO A 73 -11.43 -12.08 15.81
C PRO A 73 -9.93 -11.89 16.05
N THR A 74 -9.54 -11.14 17.09
CA THR A 74 -8.17 -10.72 17.35
C THR A 74 -7.77 -11.00 18.79
N SER A 75 -6.51 -11.37 18.99
CA SER A 75 -5.92 -11.52 20.32
C SER A 75 -5.45 -10.18 20.91
N GLY A 76 -5.45 -9.11 20.10
CA GLY A 76 -4.88 -7.81 20.46
C GLY A 76 -3.36 -7.80 20.60
N LYS A 77 -2.70 -8.92 20.27
CA LYS A 77 -1.25 -9.09 20.39
C LYS A 77 -0.56 -8.57 19.13
N THR A 78 0.69 -8.17 19.33
CA THR A 78 1.58 -7.85 18.22
C THR A 78 2.48 -9.04 17.92
N LEU A 79 2.81 -9.23 16.65
CA LEU A 79 3.59 -10.34 16.12
C LEU A 79 4.86 -9.79 15.46
N SER A 80 6.01 -10.42 15.73
CA SER A 80 7.24 -10.14 14.98
C SER A 80 7.18 -10.75 13.57
N ALA A 81 8.11 -10.35 12.70
CA ALA A 81 8.25 -10.96 11.36
C ALA A 81 8.44 -12.48 11.42
N THR A 82 9.11 -13.01 12.46
CA THR A 82 9.25 -14.46 12.68
C THR A 82 7.89 -15.10 12.99
N GLN A 83 7.13 -14.53 13.92
CA GLN A 83 5.82 -15.06 14.31
C GLN A 83 4.78 -14.95 13.20
N LEU A 84 4.84 -13.89 12.38
CA LEU A 84 4.07 -13.80 11.15
C LEU A 84 4.48 -14.89 10.17
N GLY A 85 5.79 -15.08 10.01
CA GLY A 85 6.38 -16.11 9.16
C GLY A 85 5.91 -17.52 9.51
N ASP A 86 5.89 -17.89 10.79
CA ASP A 86 5.40 -19.19 11.25
C ASP A 86 3.96 -19.46 10.82
N LYS A 87 3.11 -18.42 10.84
CA LYS A 87 1.70 -18.51 10.44
C LYS A 87 1.52 -18.52 8.92
N LEU A 88 2.40 -17.85 8.18
CA LEU A 88 2.36 -17.69 6.72
C LEU A 88 3.28 -18.68 5.98
N ARG A 89 3.96 -19.57 6.71
CA ARG A 89 4.92 -20.56 6.19
C ARG A 89 6.09 -19.91 5.43
N LEU A 90 6.57 -18.77 5.91
CA LEU A 90 7.70 -18.02 5.36
C LEU A 90 8.71 -17.71 6.46
N ASN A 91 10.00 -17.63 6.13
CA ASN A 91 10.97 -17.15 7.11
C ASN A 91 10.86 -15.62 7.30
N ALA A 92 11.36 -15.11 8.43
CA ALA A 92 11.29 -13.69 8.77
C ALA A 92 11.90 -12.76 7.71
N LYS A 93 12.96 -13.21 7.03
CA LYS A 93 13.60 -12.44 5.95
C LYS A 93 12.64 -12.23 4.78
N ARG A 94 11.94 -13.28 4.34
CA ARG A 94 10.94 -13.20 3.27
C ARG A 94 9.73 -12.34 3.68
N ILE A 95 9.26 -12.48 4.91
CA ILE A 95 8.19 -11.61 5.43
C ILE A 95 8.60 -10.14 5.36
N ASN A 96 9.78 -9.78 5.87
CA ASN A 96 10.24 -8.40 5.80
C ASN A 96 10.40 -7.90 4.35
N GLN A 97 10.83 -8.75 3.42
CA GLN A 97 10.90 -8.38 1.99
C GLN A 97 9.51 -8.09 1.41
N LEU A 98 8.50 -8.93 1.70
CA LEU A 98 7.13 -8.69 1.23
C LEU A 98 6.53 -7.42 1.87
N LEU A 99 6.71 -7.23 3.17
CA LEU A 99 6.26 -6.01 3.86
C LEU A 99 6.97 -4.76 3.34
N SER A 100 8.25 -4.88 2.97
CA SER A 100 9.01 -3.78 2.37
C SER A 100 8.53 -3.47 0.96
N GLU A 101 8.19 -4.49 0.17
CA GLU A 101 7.66 -4.34 -1.19
C GLU A 101 6.28 -3.68 -1.18
N LEU A 102 5.42 -4.02 -0.22
CA LEU A 102 4.15 -3.34 0.06
C LEU A 102 4.33 -1.88 0.54
N GLY A 103 5.56 -1.43 0.70
CA GLY A 103 5.90 -0.10 1.17
C GLY A 103 5.75 0.10 2.68
N TRP A 104 5.32 -0.93 3.42
CA TRP A 104 4.97 -0.83 4.84
C TRP A 104 6.17 -0.74 5.79
N ILE A 105 7.35 -1.19 5.36
CA ILE A 105 8.61 -1.00 6.08
C ILE A 105 9.72 -0.55 5.14
N SER A 106 10.73 0.13 5.65
CA SER A 106 11.96 0.50 4.94
C SER A 106 13.17 -0.03 5.70
N LYS A 107 14.25 -0.31 4.95
CA LYS A 107 15.53 -0.69 5.55
C LYS A 107 16.29 0.57 5.94
N SER A 108 16.86 0.58 7.13
CA SER A 108 17.74 1.63 7.67
C SER A 108 19.04 1.00 8.17
N GLU A 109 20.01 1.83 8.58
CA GLU A 109 21.27 1.37 9.19
C GLU A 109 21.00 0.58 10.48
N ASP A 110 20.02 1.02 11.28
CA ASP A 110 19.63 0.43 12.57
C ASP A 110 18.61 -0.71 12.45
N GLY A 111 18.32 -1.19 11.25
CA GLY A 111 17.35 -2.28 11.02
C GLY A 111 16.10 -1.84 10.26
N TRP A 112 14.95 -2.43 10.59
CA TRP A 112 13.69 -2.19 9.87
C TRP A 112 12.87 -1.08 10.53
N GLN A 113 12.52 -0.08 9.73
CA GLN A 113 11.69 1.03 10.14
C GLN A 113 10.28 0.91 9.55
N VAL A 114 9.26 1.16 10.36
CA VAL A 114 7.87 1.18 9.90
C VAL A 114 7.57 2.49 9.17
N THR A 115 6.87 2.41 8.03
CA THR A 115 6.40 3.60 7.30
C THR A 115 4.99 3.98 7.75
N GLU A 116 4.53 5.18 7.36
CA GLU A 116 3.14 5.63 7.63
C GLU A 116 2.10 4.64 7.10
N ALA A 117 2.31 4.08 5.90
CA ALA A 117 1.47 3.01 5.36
C ALA A 117 1.51 1.75 6.25
N GLY A 118 2.68 1.36 6.74
CA GLY A 118 2.82 0.24 7.67
C GLY A 118 2.10 0.47 9.00
N ILE A 119 2.15 1.68 9.54
CA ILE A 119 1.42 2.05 10.77
C ILE A 119 -0.09 1.93 10.55
N ARG A 120 -0.60 2.44 9.41
CA ARG A 120 -2.02 2.29 9.04
C ARG A 120 -2.42 0.83 8.82
N ALA A 121 -1.50 -0.03 8.39
CA ALA A 121 -1.68 -1.48 8.30
C ALA A 121 -1.55 -2.21 9.66
N GLY A 122 -1.30 -1.49 10.77
CA GLY A 122 -1.22 -2.04 12.13
C GLY A 122 0.20 -2.33 12.63
N GLY A 123 1.22 -1.83 11.93
CA GLY A 123 2.63 -1.91 12.32
C GLY A 123 2.98 -0.96 13.46
N GLN A 124 3.95 -1.35 14.28
CA GLN A 124 4.50 -0.58 15.38
C GLN A 124 6.02 -0.73 15.42
N GLN A 125 6.73 0.38 15.56
CA GLN A 125 8.17 0.37 15.76
C GLN A 125 8.51 -0.14 17.16
N ARG A 126 9.52 -1.00 17.24
CA ARG A 126 10.17 -1.45 18.47
C ARG A 126 11.68 -1.30 18.32
N ALA A 127 12.36 -1.22 19.46
CA ALA A 127 13.79 -1.30 19.57
C ALA A 127 14.14 -2.41 20.55
N ASP A 128 15.17 -3.17 20.21
CA ASP A 128 15.76 -4.13 21.11
C ASP A 128 16.50 -3.41 22.24
N LYS A 129 16.26 -3.81 23.48
CA LYS A 129 16.77 -3.08 24.65
C LYS A 129 18.29 -3.16 24.80
N GLU A 130 18.90 -4.22 24.28
CA GLU A 130 20.33 -4.49 24.44
C GLU A 130 21.14 -3.93 23.26
N SER A 131 20.69 -4.21 22.04
CA SER A 131 21.41 -3.85 20.81
C SER A 131 21.03 -2.50 20.23
N GLN A 132 19.97 -1.84 20.74
CA GLN A 132 19.34 -0.64 20.14
C GLN A 132 18.83 -0.83 18.71
N ASN A 133 18.94 -2.04 18.13
CA ASN A 133 18.45 -2.35 16.80
C ASN A 133 16.93 -2.23 16.76
N THR A 134 16.46 -1.64 15.67
CA THR A 134 15.05 -1.36 15.42
C THR A 134 14.40 -2.48 14.61
N PHE A 135 13.18 -2.85 15.00
CA PHE A 135 12.36 -3.85 14.30
C PHE A 135 10.89 -3.50 14.40
N VAL A 136 10.09 -4.09 13.51
CA VAL A 136 8.65 -3.82 13.43
C VAL A 136 7.85 -5.01 13.95
N VAL A 137 6.82 -4.72 14.73
CA VAL A 137 5.81 -5.70 15.16
C VAL A 137 4.44 -5.31 14.63
N TRP A 138 3.58 -6.29 14.42
CA TRP A 138 2.31 -6.10 13.72
C TRP A 138 1.15 -6.56 14.55
N HIS A 139 0.09 -5.75 14.63
CA HIS A 139 -1.17 -6.24 15.16
C HIS A 139 -1.62 -7.50 14.40
N ASP A 140 -2.10 -8.52 15.11
CA ASP A 140 -2.43 -9.82 14.50
C ASP A 140 -3.51 -9.75 13.41
N ILE A 141 -4.33 -8.71 13.42
CA ILE A 141 -5.27 -8.38 12.34
C ILE A 141 -4.61 -8.22 10.96
N VAL A 142 -3.31 -7.92 10.89
CA VAL A 142 -2.56 -7.80 9.62
C VAL A 142 -2.65 -9.10 8.79
N LEU A 143 -2.78 -10.26 9.45
CA LEU A 143 -2.94 -11.55 8.80
C LEU A 143 -4.24 -11.66 8.00
N ARG A 144 -5.20 -10.74 8.21
CA ARG A 144 -6.45 -10.63 7.47
C ARG A 144 -6.35 -9.68 6.29
N ASN A 145 -5.32 -8.84 6.23
CA ASN A 145 -5.14 -7.87 5.16
C ASN A 145 -5.05 -8.59 3.82
N LYS A 146 -5.93 -8.20 2.88
CA LYS A 146 -6.05 -8.84 1.57
C LYS A 146 -4.74 -8.76 0.78
N ARG A 147 -4.04 -7.62 0.83
CA ARG A 147 -2.79 -7.40 0.10
C ARG A 147 -1.67 -8.29 0.59
N LEU A 148 -1.46 -8.35 1.91
CA LEU A 148 -0.44 -9.24 2.47
C LEU A 148 -0.73 -10.71 2.12
N LYS A 149 -1.99 -11.15 2.24
CA LYS A 149 -2.38 -12.51 1.85
C LYS A 149 -2.07 -12.78 0.37
N GLN A 150 -2.48 -11.87 -0.50
CA GLN A 150 -2.27 -11.99 -1.93
C GLN A 150 -0.78 -12.09 -2.27
N SER A 151 0.06 -11.21 -1.70
CA SER A 151 1.51 -11.26 -1.92
C SER A 151 2.16 -12.55 -1.42
N VAL A 152 1.66 -13.13 -0.32
CA VAL A 152 2.13 -14.43 0.17
C VAL A 152 1.71 -15.57 -0.77
N VAL A 153 0.46 -15.57 -1.23
CA VAL A 153 -0.07 -16.54 -2.18
C VAL A 153 0.71 -16.51 -3.50
N GLU A 154 0.94 -15.31 -4.05
CA GLU A 154 1.75 -15.07 -5.25
C GLU A 154 3.18 -15.56 -5.06
N PHE A 155 3.82 -15.20 -3.94
CA PHE A 155 5.18 -15.63 -3.64
C PHE A 155 5.32 -17.16 -3.51
N LEU A 156 4.31 -17.82 -2.94
CA LEU A 156 4.28 -19.28 -2.80
C LEU A 156 3.83 -20.00 -4.07
N GLY A 157 3.40 -19.27 -5.10
CA GLY A 157 2.92 -19.84 -6.37
C GLY A 157 1.64 -20.66 -6.25
N GLN A 158 0.84 -20.47 -5.20
CA GLN A 158 -0.33 -21.31 -4.93
C GLN A 158 -1.43 -21.19 -6.00
N ASP A 159 -1.53 -20.01 -6.61
CA ASP A 159 -2.50 -19.70 -7.67
C ASP A 159 -1.86 -19.62 -9.06
N ALA A 160 -0.63 -20.14 -9.22
CA ALA A 160 0.10 -20.07 -10.49
C ALA A 160 -0.66 -20.73 -11.65
N GLU A 161 -1.41 -21.80 -11.40
CA GLU A 161 -2.21 -22.48 -12.42
C GLU A 161 -3.50 -21.72 -12.80
N SER A 162 -4.14 -21.02 -11.85
CA SER A 162 -5.30 -20.16 -12.12
C SER A 162 -4.93 -18.87 -12.85
N HIS A 163 -3.70 -18.40 -12.66
CA HIS A 163 -3.13 -17.26 -13.39
C HIS A 163 -2.34 -17.67 -14.64
N SER A 164 -2.26 -18.97 -14.96
CA SER A 164 -1.57 -19.44 -16.15
C SER A 164 -2.24 -18.91 -17.41
N THR A 165 -1.42 -18.30 -18.28
CA THR A 165 -1.86 -17.74 -19.56
C THR A 165 -2.46 -18.79 -20.49
N ASP A 166 -2.17 -20.08 -20.31
CA ASP A 166 -2.69 -21.16 -21.15
C ASP A 166 -4.21 -21.33 -21.11
N LYS A 167 -4.88 -20.99 -19.99
CA LYS A 167 -6.35 -20.97 -19.92
C LYS A 167 -6.97 -19.62 -20.30
N SER A 168 -6.18 -18.55 -20.30
CA SER A 168 -6.61 -17.19 -20.69
C SER A 168 -6.33 -16.86 -22.15
N TYR A 169 -5.53 -17.67 -22.86
CA TYR A 169 -5.10 -17.37 -24.24
C TYR A 169 -6.25 -17.22 -25.25
N SER A 170 -7.40 -17.87 -25.05
CA SER A 170 -8.56 -17.78 -25.96
C SER A 170 -9.55 -16.68 -25.58
N SER A 171 -9.70 -16.37 -24.28
CA SER A 171 -10.67 -15.38 -23.78
C SER A 171 -10.07 -13.99 -23.54
N PHE A 172 -8.78 -13.90 -23.21
CA PHE A 172 -8.07 -12.64 -22.95
C PHE A 172 -7.73 -11.89 -24.25
N ARG A 173 -7.27 -12.61 -25.28
CA ARG A 173 -7.03 -12.03 -26.63
C ARG A 173 -8.28 -11.48 -27.30
N GLN A 174 -9.47 -11.96 -26.92
CA GLN A 174 -10.73 -11.50 -27.53
C GLN A 174 -11.30 -10.24 -26.88
N LYS A 175 -10.80 -9.79 -25.72
CA LYS A 175 -11.41 -8.67 -24.98
C LYS A 175 -10.48 -7.52 -24.63
N PHE A 176 -9.19 -7.76 -24.40
CA PHE A 176 -8.20 -6.71 -24.12
C PHE A 176 -6.84 -7.14 -24.68
N GLU A 177 -6.51 -6.67 -25.89
CA GLU A 177 -5.23 -7.00 -26.51
C GLU A 177 -4.09 -6.25 -25.78
N ALA A 178 -3.33 -6.95 -24.94
CA ALA A 178 -1.96 -6.54 -24.65
C ALA A 178 -1.14 -6.75 -25.94
N LYS A 179 -1.10 -5.72 -26.79
CA LYS A 179 -0.66 -5.80 -28.19
C LYS A 179 0.85 -5.83 -28.34
N HIS A 180 1.55 -5.20 -27.41
CA HIS A 180 2.92 -4.77 -27.63
C HIS A 180 3.85 -5.53 -26.69
N ARG A 181 4.82 -6.25 -27.26
CA ARG A 181 5.83 -6.97 -26.48
C ARG A 181 7.06 -6.08 -26.29
N THR A 182 7.51 -5.94 -25.05
CA THR A 182 8.65 -5.10 -24.67
C THR A 182 9.97 -5.90 -24.73
N LEU A 183 11.09 -5.21 -24.53
CA LEU A 183 12.44 -5.78 -24.61
C LEU A 183 12.74 -6.77 -23.47
N ASP A 184 12.19 -6.54 -22.28
CA ASP A 184 12.34 -7.43 -21.12
C ASP A 184 11.32 -8.57 -21.07
N GLY A 185 10.32 -8.51 -21.95
CA GLY A 185 9.35 -9.57 -22.19
C GLY A 185 7.95 -9.31 -21.66
N HIS A 186 7.65 -8.14 -21.08
CA HIS A 186 6.29 -7.75 -20.76
C HIS A 186 5.39 -7.62 -22.01
N TYR A 187 4.09 -7.77 -21.80
CA TYR A 187 3.05 -7.46 -22.77
C TYR A 187 2.25 -6.27 -22.26
N VAL A 188 2.31 -5.15 -22.97
CA VAL A 188 1.69 -3.89 -22.56
C VAL A 188 0.56 -3.48 -23.49
N ARG A 189 -0.31 -2.59 -23.01
CA ARG A 189 -1.57 -2.22 -23.68
C ARG A 189 -1.40 -1.15 -24.76
N SER A 190 -0.39 -0.29 -24.66
CA SER A 190 -0.15 0.82 -25.59
C SER A 190 1.30 0.95 -26.04
N LYS A 191 1.51 1.65 -27.16
CA LYS A 191 2.87 1.98 -27.64
C LYS A 191 3.62 2.89 -26.67
N GLY A 192 2.92 3.79 -25.98
CA GLY A 192 3.53 4.68 -24.99
C GLY A 192 4.09 3.90 -23.80
N GLU A 193 3.31 2.97 -23.24
CA GLU A 193 3.81 2.05 -22.22
C GLU A 193 5.00 1.23 -22.71
N LEU A 194 4.99 0.76 -23.97
CA LEU A 194 6.14 0.01 -24.52
C LEU A 194 7.41 0.85 -24.54
N LEU A 195 7.32 2.13 -24.92
CA LEU A 195 8.47 3.02 -24.94
C LEU A 195 9.01 3.28 -23.53
N ILE A 196 8.11 3.47 -22.56
CA ILE A 196 8.47 3.68 -21.15
C ILE A 196 9.12 2.42 -20.56
N ASP A 197 8.52 1.25 -20.77
CA ASP A 197 9.04 -0.05 -20.30
C ASP A 197 10.44 -0.32 -20.87
N ASN A 198 10.60 -0.20 -22.19
CA ASN A 198 11.89 -0.38 -22.85
C ASN A 198 12.94 0.59 -22.31
N TRP A 199 12.55 1.84 -22.03
CA TRP A 199 13.44 2.82 -21.43
C TRP A 199 13.87 2.40 -20.02
N LEU A 200 12.92 2.00 -19.17
CA LEU A 200 13.21 1.52 -17.81
C LEU A 200 14.15 0.30 -17.83
N TYR A 201 13.90 -0.64 -18.74
CA TYR A 201 14.75 -1.82 -18.92
C TYR A 201 16.17 -1.45 -19.34
N LEU A 202 16.33 -0.64 -20.38
CA LEU A 202 17.66 -0.23 -20.89
C LEU A 202 18.43 0.65 -19.91
N ALA A 203 17.73 1.43 -19.07
CA ALA A 203 18.31 2.18 -17.97
C ALA A 203 18.71 1.29 -16.76
N GLY A 204 18.47 -0.03 -16.81
CA GLY A 204 18.78 -0.96 -15.73
C GLY A 204 17.88 -0.80 -14.50
N ILE A 205 16.70 -0.19 -14.67
CA ILE A 205 15.77 0.07 -13.58
C ILE A 205 14.84 -1.12 -13.43
N VAL A 206 14.95 -1.79 -12.27
CA VAL A 206 14.02 -2.85 -11.87
C VAL A 206 12.62 -2.26 -11.73
N HIS A 207 11.67 -2.85 -12.45
CA HIS A 207 10.29 -2.42 -12.47
C HIS A 207 9.33 -3.61 -12.54
N ALA A 208 8.07 -3.35 -12.22
CA ALA A 208 6.95 -4.27 -12.43
C ALA A 208 5.87 -3.56 -13.25
N TYR A 209 5.27 -4.27 -14.20
CA TYR A 209 4.16 -3.78 -15.02
C TYR A 209 2.80 -4.11 -14.40
N GLU A 210 1.81 -3.22 -14.57
CA GLU A 210 0.44 -3.36 -14.03
C GLU A 210 0.45 -3.74 -12.54
N ARG A 211 1.13 -2.94 -11.72
CA ARG A 211 1.21 -3.20 -10.28
C ARG A 211 0.01 -2.57 -9.57
N GLN A 212 -0.73 -3.40 -8.86
CA GLN A 212 -1.81 -2.94 -8.00
C GLN A 212 -1.28 -2.18 -6.78
N LEU A 213 -1.92 -1.07 -6.42
CA LEU A 213 -1.55 -0.30 -5.23
C LEU A 213 -1.81 -1.15 -3.97
N PRO A 214 -0.99 -1.01 -2.90
CA PRO A 214 -1.10 -1.79 -1.67
C PRO A 214 -2.20 -1.24 -0.75
N ILE A 215 -3.37 -0.97 -1.32
CA ILE A 215 -4.59 -0.46 -0.67
C ILE A 215 -5.78 -1.34 -1.07
N GLU A 216 -6.92 -1.20 -0.38
CA GLU A 216 -8.10 -2.01 -0.69
C GLU A 216 -8.76 -1.65 -2.03
N GLN A 217 -8.70 -0.38 -2.44
CA GLN A 217 -9.24 0.03 -3.72
C GLN A 217 -8.52 -0.70 -4.86
N GLU A 218 -9.28 -1.10 -5.88
CA GLU A 218 -8.73 -1.78 -7.06
C GLU A 218 -8.15 -0.76 -8.04
N VAL A 219 -7.06 -0.11 -7.63
CA VAL A 219 -6.32 0.84 -8.47
C VAL A 219 -5.03 0.18 -8.93
N MET A 220 -4.77 0.27 -10.24
CA MET A 220 -3.58 -0.25 -10.89
C MET A 220 -2.70 0.92 -11.32
N SER A 221 -1.38 0.78 -11.13
CA SER A 221 -0.38 1.64 -11.74
C SER A 221 0.21 0.93 -12.96
N ASP A 222 0.61 1.71 -13.97
CA ASP A 222 1.26 1.14 -15.15
C ASP A 222 2.60 0.51 -14.79
N PHE A 223 3.40 1.21 -13.97
CA PHE A 223 4.69 0.68 -13.51
C PHE A 223 4.96 0.96 -12.04
N TYR A 224 5.59 0.00 -11.37
CA TYR A 224 6.12 0.16 -10.02
C TYR A 224 7.62 -0.05 -9.99
N LEU A 225 8.34 0.88 -9.36
CA LEU A 225 9.80 0.88 -9.20
C LEU A 225 10.15 0.63 -7.72
N PRO A 226 10.52 -0.62 -7.35
CA PRO A 226 10.68 -1.00 -5.95
C PRO A 226 11.79 -0.23 -5.22
N ALA A 227 12.84 0.19 -5.93
CA ALA A 227 13.99 0.89 -5.35
C ALA A 227 13.60 2.21 -4.65
N GLY A 228 12.63 2.94 -5.22
CA GLY A 228 12.12 4.21 -4.66
C GLY A 228 10.71 4.11 -4.09
N LYS A 229 10.11 2.91 -4.04
CA LYS A 229 8.67 2.70 -3.75
C LYS A 229 7.82 3.66 -4.57
N LEU A 230 8.12 3.74 -5.86
CA LEU A 230 7.67 4.78 -6.74
C LEU A 230 6.77 4.19 -7.82
N TYR A 231 5.60 4.79 -8.00
CA TYR A 231 4.68 4.44 -9.07
C TYR A 231 4.89 5.38 -10.25
N LEU A 232 4.68 4.87 -11.46
CA LEU A 232 4.70 5.64 -12.69
C LEU A 232 3.38 5.41 -13.43
N GLN A 233 2.73 6.51 -13.82
CA GLN A 233 1.50 6.51 -14.58
C GLN A 233 1.70 7.24 -15.90
N PHE A 234 1.36 6.58 -16.99
CA PHE A 234 1.27 7.15 -18.32
C PHE A 234 -0.17 7.59 -18.59
N TRP A 235 -0.37 8.84 -19.00
CA TRP A 235 -1.70 9.41 -19.25
C TRP A 235 -2.16 9.30 -20.70
N GLY A 236 -1.70 8.25 -21.38
CA GLY A 236 -2.02 8.00 -22.78
C GLY A 236 -2.43 6.55 -23.03
N SER A 237 -3.02 6.35 -24.21
CA SER A 237 -3.36 5.06 -24.77
C SER A 237 -3.18 5.11 -26.28
N ASP A 238 -3.27 3.95 -26.95
CA ASP A 238 -3.30 3.89 -28.42
C ASP A 238 -4.52 4.64 -29.02
N SER A 239 -5.54 4.94 -28.21
CA SER A 239 -6.76 5.65 -28.60
C SER A 239 -6.79 7.15 -28.24
N GLY A 240 -5.77 7.67 -27.54
CA GLY A 240 -5.73 9.05 -27.07
C GLY A 240 -5.41 9.18 -25.58
N GLU A 241 -5.54 10.40 -25.06
CA GLU A 241 -5.17 10.74 -23.68
C GLU A 241 -6.26 10.36 -22.66
N THR A 242 -5.84 10.09 -21.43
CA THR A 242 -6.76 9.84 -20.31
C THR A 242 -7.51 11.12 -19.93
N PRO A 243 -8.84 11.10 -19.79
CA PRO A 243 -9.61 12.30 -19.44
C PRO A 243 -9.19 12.90 -18.09
N GLU A 244 -9.10 14.23 -17.99
CA GLU A 244 -8.59 14.92 -16.78
C GLU A 244 -9.32 14.53 -15.49
N LYS A 245 -10.64 14.34 -15.56
CA LYS A 245 -11.46 13.91 -14.41
C LYS A 245 -10.99 12.56 -13.83
N GLU A 246 -10.57 11.63 -14.70
CA GLU A 246 -10.06 10.33 -14.28
C GLU A 246 -8.65 10.46 -13.68
N ARG A 247 -7.82 11.32 -14.28
CA ARG A 247 -6.48 11.65 -13.77
C ARG A 247 -6.53 12.24 -12.37
N GLU A 248 -7.41 13.21 -12.15
CA GLU A 248 -7.64 13.82 -10.82
C GLU A 248 -8.10 12.80 -9.78
N ALA A 249 -9.03 11.90 -10.15
CA ALA A 249 -9.50 10.85 -9.26
C ALA A 249 -8.36 9.90 -8.84
N ILE A 250 -7.51 9.50 -9.79
CA ILE A 250 -6.34 8.66 -9.52
C ILE A 250 -5.32 9.42 -8.66
N ARG A 251 -4.96 10.67 -9.01
CA ARG A 251 -4.05 11.51 -8.20
C ARG A 251 -4.52 11.66 -6.75
N ALA A 252 -5.83 11.84 -6.54
CA ALA A 252 -6.39 11.95 -5.21
C ALA A 252 -6.12 10.69 -4.36
N VAL A 253 -6.18 9.50 -4.96
CA VAL A 253 -5.81 8.24 -4.27
C VAL A 253 -4.35 8.24 -3.87
N TYR A 254 -3.43 8.60 -4.78
CA TYR A 254 -2.00 8.66 -4.47
C TYR A 254 -1.70 9.68 -3.35
N GLN A 255 -2.32 10.86 -3.39
CA GLN A 255 -2.17 11.90 -2.37
C GLN A 255 -2.74 11.46 -1.02
N GLN A 256 -3.94 10.90 -0.99
CA GLN A 256 -4.59 10.39 0.23
C GLN A 256 -3.75 9.32 0.92
N HIS A 257 -3.07 8.49 0.15
CA HIS A 257 -2.25 7.40 0.66
C HIS A 257 -0.76 7.75 0.78
N ASN A 258 -0.35 8.97 0.44
CA ASN A 258 1.04 9.43 0.48
C ASN A 258 1.98 8.51 -0.33
N PHE A 259 1.54 8.11 -1.52
CA PHE A 259 2.32 7.32 -2.45
C PHE A 259 3.09 8.23 -3.42
N ASN A 260 4.34 7.85 -3.69
CA ASN A 260 5.17 8.54 -4.67
C ASN A 260 4.66 8.23 -6.08
N LEU A 261 4.43 9.26 -6.89
CA LEU A 261 3.94 9.13 -8.27
C LEU A 261 4.79 9.98 -9.22
N ILE A 262 5.27 9.36 -10.30
CA ILE A 262 5.71 10.05 -11.52
C ILE A 262 4.62 9.92 -12.56
N GLU A 263 4.29 11.04 -13.18
CA GLU A 263 3.35 11.10 -14.29
C GLU A 263 4.13 11.27 -15.60
N VAL A 264 3.70 10.64 -16.68
CA VAL A 264 4.27 10.79 -18.02
C VAL A 264 3.15 11.13 -19.00
N GLU A 265 3.30 12.24 -19.71
CA GLU A 265 2.34 12.64 -20.74
C GLU A 265 2.70 12.05 -22.11
N PRO A 266 1.73 11.88 -23.03
CA PRO A 266 2.00 11.48 -24.42
C PRO A 266 3.02 12.37 -25.14
N SER A 267 3.01 13.67 -24.84
CA SER A 267 3.95 14.66 -25.38
C SER A 267 5.38 14.55 -24.82
N GLU A 268 5.64 13.60 -23.92
CA GLU A 268 6.96 13.37 -23.31
C GLU A 268 7.66 12.10 -23.80
N LEU A 269 6.99 11.28 -24.62
CA LEU A 269 7.49 9.98 -25.07
C LEU A 269 8.76 10.08 -25.93
N ASP A 270 8.96 11.18 -26.64
CA ASP A 270 10.14 11.44 -27.47
C ASP A 270 11.33 12.03 -26.67
N LYS A 271 11.11 12.37 -25.40
CA LYS A 271 12.11 13.01 -24.50
C LYS A 271 12.25 12.29 -23.16
N LEU A 272 12.00 10.97 -23.12
CA LEU A 272 12.11 10.17 -21.90
C LEU A 272 13.49 10.26 -21.25
N ASP A 273 14.57 10.29 -22.05
CA ASP A 273 15.95 10.46 -21.58
C ASP A 273 16.20 11.79 -20.86
N GLU A 274 15.42 12.83 -21.16
CA GLU A 274 15.55 14.12 -20.49
C GLU A 274 14.69 14.23 -19.24
N VAL A 275 13.50 13.62 -19.28
CA VAL A 275 12.45 13.80 -18.28
C VAL A 275 12.57 12.79 -17.15
N LEU A 276 12.69 11.50 -17.46
CA LEU A 276 12.67 10.45 -16.46
C LEU A 276 13.87 10.49 -15.51
N PRO A 277 15.14 10.65 -15.96
CA PRO A 277 16.27 10.71 -15.03
C PRO A 277 16.15 11.82 -13.98
N LYS A 278 15.63 12.99 -14.37
CA LYS A 278 15.44 14.13 -13.46
C LYS A 278 14.37 13.84 -12.40
N ARG A 279 13.23 13.24 -12.82
CA ARG A 279 12.12 12.90 -11.91
C ARG A 279 12.52 11.75 -10.98
N LEU A 280 13.15 10.70 -11.52
CA LEU A 280 13.58 9.52 -10.76
C LEU A 280 14.62 9.84 -9.67
N ARG A 281 15.53 10.77 -9.95
CA ARG A 281 16.56 11.19 -8.98
C ARG A 281 15.96 11.78 -7.70
N GLN A 282 14.79 12.40 -7.77
CA GLN A 282 14.08 12.94 -6.59
C GLN A 282 13.68 11.84 -5.60
N PHE A 283 13.59 10.59 -6.07
CA PHE A 283 13.25 9.41 -5.29
C PHE A 283 14.46 8.48 -5.07
N GLY A 284 15.68 8.99 -5.30
CA GLY A 284 16.92 8.23 -5.10
C GLY A 284 17.17 7.15 -6.16
N ILE A 285 16.43 7.15 -7.26
CA ILE A 285 16.63 6.22 -8.37
C ILE A 285 17.57 6.89 -9.39
N GLN A 286 18.71 6.27 -9.64
CA GLN A 286 19.68 6.73 -10.64
C GLN A 286 19.47 5.96 -11.94
N ALA A 287 19.42 6.70 -13.05
CA ALA A 287 19.45 6.16 -14.40
C ALA A 287 20.80 6.56 -15.00
N TYR A 288 21.60 5.56 -15.40
CA TYR A 288 22.97 5.66 -15.92
C TYR A 288 24.02 6.20 -14.93
#